data_AF-A0A928X0X4-F1
#
_entry.id   AF-A0A928X0X4-F1
#
_cell.length_a   1.000
_cell.length_b   1.000
_cell.length_c   1.000
_cell.angle_alpha   90.00
_cell.angle_beta   90.00
_cell.angle_gamma   90.00
#
_symmetry.space_group_name_H-M   'P 1'
#
loop_
_entity.id
_entity.type
_entity.pdbx_description
1 polymer ?
#
loop_
_entity_poly.entity_id
_entity_poly.type
_entity_poly.pdbx_seq_one_letter_code
_entity_poly.pdbx_strand_id
1 'polypeptide(L)'
;MTATPTDPHQFSPSPMEAEGDERALLEPRITKPKGGQAWFWSGLWLLFLAASSALGIWAVVFITRLPPLPNCDRISAFSADSERLYCAKQAAVSGAEQDLVAGVQLIAAWDDTHPLYQDSEDVTNRWSKGLFKLAQQRMQTGNLERASQLLGYIPARAEIYNDAQTSLERWQQEWDKGAEISTAVTEDVSNQNWSGARKQLRTMKRLTSDYWLKERHNYLGQHIQSEEDARRHLLQAQTLAGTGKMDSLAEALTLVRQIDVQSHAWPEAKPLVAEWAGSLLNYGFQKWEQEDLDGAIAIIQQVPVDLATEPEAEDLVQFAHAQRLATFRQDWEPAYGEILNLTDAIQAIQRIGSDSVFYQEAQTKLALWQNQLNDLQQLYGATLTARLNQKASLEIAILQAQEVGADRPQRQQAQTLIAHWSKEIERIEDRPFLARAQQLADNGDKASLQTAIAEAKKIQTGRALRIDAQTKIAQWSKQIQVLEDQPLYSKALELASQGKLQNAIKEARKIQPGRALHSQAQTSIKEWTNRIQIAEDRPILNEAEELAYQGRLSDAIATAARIASGRALYREARNAITIWDAERAYIQSLQEPAEDTYYEDDEFYEDDGYDD
;
A
#
# COMPACT_ATOMS: atom_id res chain seq x y z
N MET A 1 9.85 -29.36 -2.66
CA MET A 1 10.72 -29.78 -3.77
C MET A 1 10.92 -28.58 -4.66
N THR A 2 12.05 -27.88 -4.50
CA THR A 2 12.37 -26.63 -5.20
C THR A 2 13.38 -26.92 -6.30
N ALA A 3 13.11 -26.34 -7.47
CA ALA A 3 13.86 -26.48 -8.70
C ALA A 3 15.14 -25.62 -8.72
N THR A 4 16.14 -26.10 -9.46
CA THR A 4 17.21 -25.30 -10.06
C THR A 4 17.51 -25.87 -11.45
N PRO A 5 17.61 -25.04 -12.51
CA PRO A 5 18.12 -25.45 -13.82
C PRO A 5 19.49 -24.81 -14.16
N THR A 6 20.35 -25.67 -14.71
CA THR A 6 21.17 -25.52 -15.93
C THR A 6 22.26 -24.43 -16.09
N ASP A 7 23.47 -24.96 -16.41
CA ASP A 7 24.63 -24.47 -17.20
C ASP A 7 24.22 -24.00 -18.64
N PRO A 8 25.06 -23.58 -19.65
CA PRO A 8 26.54 -23.52 -19.79
C PRO A 8 27.13 -22.35 -20.67
N HIS A 9 28.46 -22.36 -20.92
CA HIS A 9 29.21 -22.09 -22.20
C HIS A 9 30.68 -21.65 -21.93
N GLN A 10 31.70 -22.46 -22.26
CA GLN A 10 32.52 -22.55 -23.50
C GLN A 10 33.63 -21.50 -23.70
N PHE A 11 34.89 -21.95 -23.92
CA PHE A 11 35.62 -21.89 -25.22
C PHE A 11 37.11 -22.25 -25.08
N SER A 12 37.59 -23.23 -25.86
CA SER A 12 38.99 -23.39 -26.31
C SER A 12 39.16 -22.72 -27.69
N PRO A 13 40.39 -22.48 -28.20
CA PRO A 13 41.05 -23.53 -29.02
C PRO A 13 42.60 -23.57 -29.00
N SER A 14 43.10 -24.76 -29.37
CA SER A 14 44.44 -25.24 -29.86
C SER A 14 45.18 -24.32 -30.88
N PRO A 15 46.46 -24.55 -31.31
CA PRO A 15 46.93 -25.88 -31.81
C PRO A 15 48.45 -26.25 -31.86
N MET A 16 48.64 -27.55 -32.17
CA MET A 16 49.56 -28.17 -33.17
C MET A 16 51.07 -28.44 -32.93
N GLU A 17 51.36 -29.75 -32.99
CA GLU A 17 52.31 -30.49 -33.86
C GLU A 17 53.82 -30.18 -33.89
N ALA A 18 54.62 -31.24 -33.69
CA ALA A 18 55.50 -31.89 -34.68
C ALA A 18 56.55 -32.74 -33.93
N GLU A 19 56.47 -34.08 -34.02
CA GLU A 19 57.34 -34.97 -34.82
C GLU A 19 58.73 -35.23 -34.24
N GLY A 20 59.14 -36.50 -34.25
CA GLY A 20 60.55 -36.90 -34.08
C GLY A 20 60.76 -38.25 -33.43
N ASP A 21 60.40 -39.31 -34.16
CA ASP A 21 60.63 -40.72 -33.87
C ASP A 21 62.13 -41.13 -34.04
N GLU A 22 62.41 -42.36 -33.64
CA GLU A 22 63.51 -43.24 -34.03
C GLU A 22 64.75 -43.42 -33.14
N ARG A 23 64.62 -44.47 -32.31
CA ARG A 23 65.36 -45.74 -32.40
C ARG A 23 66.84 -45.79 -31.96
N ALA A 24 66.98 -46.63 -30.93
CA ALA A 24 67.77 -47.85 -30.92
C ALA A 24 69.24 -47.78 -30.45
N LEU A 25 69.44 -48.53 -29.37
CA LEU A 25 70.47 -49.56 -29.18
C LEU A 25 71.91 -49.15 -29.49
N LEU A 26 72.75 -49.20 -28.45
CA LEU A 26 73.83 -50.19 -28.30
C LEU A 26 74.82 -49.70 -27.24
N GLU A 27 74.95 -50.46 -26.15
CA GLU A 27 76.20 -50.47 -25.39
C GLU A 27 77.35 -50.86 -26.33
N PRO A 28 78.54 -50.25 -26.19
CA PRO A 28 79.59 -51.05 -25.58
C PRO A 28 80.57 -50.27 -24.70
N ARG A 29 81.24 -51.08 -23.88
CA ARG A 29 82.38 -50.81 -23.01
C ARG A 29 83.49 -49.97 -23.65
N ILE A 30 84.03 -49.08 -22.82
CA ILE A 30 85.45 -48.72 -22.61
C ILE A 30 86.42 -49.14 -23.71
N THR A 31 87.06 -48.16 -24.35
CA THR A 31 88.53 -48.11 -24.50
C THR A 31 89.01 -46.66 -24.57
N LYS A 32 90.06 -46.34 -23.78
CA LYS A 32 90.83 -45.09 -23.90
C LYS A 32 91.70 -45.16 -25.17
N PRO A 33 91.98 -43.99 -25.78
CA PRO A 33 93.37 -43.70 -26.12
C PRO A 33 93.81 -42.32 -25.63
N LYS A 34 95.08 -42.29 -25.25
CA LYS A 34 95.85 -41.14 -24.79
C LYS A 34 96.27 -40.27 -25.98
N GLY A 35 96.34 -38.96 -25.73
CA GLY A 35 97.30 -38.07 -26.37
C GLY A 35 96.68 -36.81 -26.98
N GLY A 36 96.91 -35.65 -26.35
CA GLY A 36 96.58 -34.35 -26.95
C GLY A 36 96.40 -33.17 -25.98
N GLN A 37 97.17 -33.10 -24.88
CA GLN A 37 96.99 -32.13 -23.79
C GLN A 37 97.29 -30.65 -24.15
N ALA A 38 97.71 -30.34 -25.37
CA ALA A 38 98.14 -28.99 -25.75
C ALA A 38 97.03 -28.10 -26.37
N TRP A 39 95.93 -28.66 -26.88
CA TRP A 39 94.84 -27.89 -27.51
C TRP A 39 93.65 -27.59 -26.58
N PHE A 40 93.52 -28.35 -25.49
CA PHE A 40 92.48 -28.17 -24.48
C PHE A 40 92.58 -26.80 -23.76
N TRP A 41 93.80 -26.34 -23.50
CA TRP A 41 94.02 -25.12 -22.73
C TRP A 41 93.59 -23.84 -23.47
N SER A 42 93.74 -23.78 -24.79
CA SER A 42 93.34 -22.61 -25.59
C SER A 42 91.83 -22.44 -25.68
N GLY A 43 91.07 -23.54 -25.79
CA GLY A 43 89.60 -23.53 -25.77
C GLY A 43 89.03 -23.17 -24.39
N LEU A 44 89.70 -23.60 -23.31
CA LEU A 44 89.27 -23.32 -21.94
C LEU A 44 89.28 -21.82 -21.61
N TRP A 45 90.29 -21.08 -22.07
CA TRP A 45 90.43 -19.65 -21.78
C TRP A 45 89.37 -18.78 -22.47
N LEU A 46 88.99 -19.09 -23.72
CA LEU A 46 87.92 -18.37 -24.43
C LEU A 46 86.54 -18.65 -23.82
N LEU A 47 86.30 -19.89 -23.36
CA LEU A 47 85.06 -20.29 -22.70
C LEU A 47 84.92 -19.59 -21.32
N PHE A 48 86.02 -19.45 -20.58
CA PHE A 48 86.04 -18.72 -19.31
C PHE A 48 85.68 -17.23 -19.47
N LEU A 49 86.16 -16.59 -20.53
CA LEU A 49 85.93 -15.16 -20.75
C LEU A 49 84.48 -14.87 -21.18
N ALA A 50 83.91 -15.72 -22.04
CA ALA A 50 82.50 -15.66 -22.41
C ALA A 50 81.55 -15.98 -21.23
N ALA A 51 81.91 -16.96 -20.40
CA ALA A 51 81.16 -17.30 -19.20
C ALA A 51 81.15 -16.13 -18.19
N SER A 52 82.26 -15.41 -18.04
CA SER A 52 82.33 -14.25 -17.14
C SER A 52 81.43 -13.09 -17.57
N SER A 53 81.28 -12.84 -18.88
CA SER A 53 80.36 -11.80 -19.38
C SER A 53 78.88 -12.17 -19.23
N ALA A 54 78.53 -13.45 -19.40
CA ALA A 54 77.16 -13.91 -19.24
C ALA A 54 76.67 -13.82 -17.78
N LEU A 55 77.57 -14.09 -16.82
CA LEU A 55 77.27 -13.98 -15.39
C LEU A 55 76.99 -12.53 -14.96
N GLY A 56 77.69 -11.55 -15.55
CA GLY A 56 77.49 -10.14 -15.24
C GLY A 56 76.09 -9.61 -15.59
N ILE A 57 75.57 -9.98 -16.77
CA ILE A 57 74.20 -9.59 -17.19
C ILE A 57 73.16 -10.31 -16.33
N TRP A 58 73.39 -11.58 -15.99
CA TRP A 58 72.48 -12.37 -15.17
C TRP A 58 72.36 -11.83 -13.73
N ALA A 59 73.47 -11.35 -13.16
CA ALA A 59 73.48 -10.73 -11.84
C ALA A 59 72.64 -9.44 -11.78
N VAL A 60 72.71 -8.59 -12.82
CA VAL A 60 71.92 -7.33 -12.88
C VAL A 60 70.42 -7.62 -13.02
N VAL A 61 70.03 -8.62 -13.81
CA VAL A 61 68.62 -9.04 -13.94
C VAL A 61 68.10 -9.66 -12.64
N PHE A 62 68.92 -10.38 -11.88
CA PHE A 62 68.52 -10.99 -10.61
C PHE A 62 68.30 -9.93 -9.51
N ILE A 63 69.13 -8.89 -9.46
CA ILE A 63 69.00 -7.79 -8.48
C ILE A 63 67.82 -6.86 -8.78
N THR A 64 67.40 -6.75 -10.05
CA THR A 64 66.29 -5.85 -10.46
C THR A 64 64.91 -6.52 -10.47
N ARG A 65 64.82 -7.83 -10.26
CA ARG A 65 63.53 -8.52 -10.04
C ARG A 65 63.10 -8.33 -8.58
N LEU A 66 62.02 -7.59 -8.37
CA LEU A 66 61.35 -7.51 -7.07
C LEU A 66 61.06 -8.95 -6.58
N PRO A 67 61.39 -9.30 -5.31
CA PRO A 67 61.04 -10.60 -4.75
C PRO A 67 59.52 -10.81 -4.85
N PRO A 68 59.06 -12.05 -5.11
CA PRO A 68 57.63 -12.33 -5.20
C PRO A 68 56.96 -12.02 -3.87
N LEU A 69 55.74 -11.44 -3.92
CA LEU A 69 54.95 -11.18 -2.73
C LEU A 69 54.71 -12.51 -1.96
N PRO A 70 54.71 -12.50 -0.62
CA PRO A 70 54.47 -13.68 0.18
C PRO A 70 53.12 -14.32 -0.15
N ASN A 71 53.06 -15.64 -0.24
CA ASN A 71 51.80 -16.35 -0.40
C ASN A 71 51.10 -16.48 0.96
N CYS A 72 50.11 -15.62 1.19
CA CYS A 72 49.38 -15.57 2.45
C CYS A 72 48.44 -16.75 2.69
N ASP A 73 48.22 -17.63 1.70
CA ASP A 73 47.41 -18.84 1.85
C ASP A 73 48.13 -19.96 2.63
N ARG A 74 49.45 -19.85 2.79
CA ARG A 74 50.29 -20.85 3.48
C ARG A 74 51.05 -20.28 4.68
N ILE A 75 50.69 -19.08 5.14
CA ILE A 75 51.35 -18.41 6.26
C ILE A 75 51.06 -19.13 7.59
N SER A 76 52.06 -19.21 8.46
CA SER A 76 51.92 -19.78 9.80
C SER A 76 52.71 -18.98 10.84
N ALA A 77 52.55 -19.34 12.12
CA ALA A 77 53.34 -18.75 13.21
C ALA A 77 54.86 -18.97 13.09
N PHE A 78 55.30 -19.90 12.23
CA PHE A 78 56.71 -20.23 11.99
C PHE A 78 57.28 -19.60 10.71
N SER A 79 56.46 -18.84 9.96
CA SER A 79 56.92 -18.11 8.77
C SER A 79 57.81 -16.92 9.16
N ALA A 80 58.56 -16.36 8.21
CA ALA A 80 59.43 -15.22 8.49
C ALA A 80 58.62 -14.01 9.00
N ASP A 81 59.15 -13.28 9.98
CA ASP A 81 58.38 -12.22 10.67
C ASP A 81 57.95 -11.09 9.73
N SER A 82 58.74 -10.74 8.72
CA SER A 82 58.34 -9.77 7.69
C SER A 82 57.15 -10.26 6.85
N GLU A 83 57.10 -11.56 6.53
CA GLU A 83 56.00 -12.19 5.79
C GLU A 83 54.74 -12.28 6.64
N ARG A 84 54.89 -12.61 7.93
CA ARG A 84 53.79 -12.62 8.91
C ARG A 84 53.18 -11.23 9.04
N LEU A 85 54.00 -10.18 9.19
CA LEU A 85 53.50 -8.81 9.26
C LEU A 85 52.83 -8.37 7.96
N TYR A 86 53.39 -8.73 6.81
CA TYR A 86 52.82 -8.40 5.50
C TYR A 86 51.47 -9.09 5.27
N CYS A 87 51.39 -10.41 5.52
CA CYS A 87 50.17 -11.17 5.33
C CYS A 87 49.10 -10.82 6.34
N ALA A 88 49.49 -10.52 7.58
CA ALA A 88 48.60 -9.93 8.54
C ALA A 88 48.05 -8.59 7.97
N LYS A 89 48.93 -7.66 7.52
CA LYS A 89 48.54 -6.39 6.87
C LYS A 89 47.53 -6.57 5.75
N GLN A 90 47.70 -7.60 4.93
CA GLN A 90 46.82 -7.93 3.81
C GLN A 90 45.47 -8.53 4.27
N ALA A 91 45.47 -9.44 5.24
CA ALA A 91 44.26 -10.09 5.75
C ALA A 91 43.23 -9.06 6.26
N ALA A 92 43.69 -7.97 6.86
CA ALA A 92 42.81 -6.92 7.34
C ALA A 92 42.18 -6.02 6.26
N VAL A 93 42.59 -6.13 5.00
CA VAL A 93 41.99 -5.37 3.89
C VAL A 93 40.57 -5.86 3.59
N SER A 94 40.28 -7.16 3.78
CA SER A 94 38.96 -7.72 3.51
C SER A 94 37.90 -7.28 4.54
N GLY A 95 38.34 -6.94 5.77
CA GLY A 95 37.44 -6.68 6.90
C GLY A 95 36.60 -7.88 7.32
N ALA A 96 36.85 -9.07 6.75
CA ALA A 96 36.12 -10.27 7.07
C ALA A 96 36.53 -10.82 8.44
N GLU A 97 35.58 -11.42 9.15
CA GLU A 97 35.77 -11.93 10.51
C GLU A 97 36.96 -12.89 10.63
N GLN A 98 37.05 -13.86 9.72
CA GLN A 98 38.09 -14.89 9.73
C GLN A 98 39.48 -14.30 9.47
N ASP A 99 39.57 -13.37 8.51
CA ASP A 99 40.82 -12.74 8.13
C ASP A 99 41.34 -11.79 9.22
N LEU A 100 40.44 -11.08 9.92
CA LEU A 100 40.80 -10.25 11.07
C LEU A 100 41.32 -11.10 12.23
N VAL A 101 40.68 -12.23 12.54
CA VAL A 101 41.14 -13.14 13.59
C VAL A 101 42.49 -13.75 13.23
N ALA A 102 42.63 -14.29 12.01
CA ALA A 102 43.88 -14.88 11.54
C ALA A 102 45.03 -13.86 11.54
N GLY A 103 44.76 -12.65 11.05
CA GLY A 103 45.73 -11.55 11.04
C GLY A 103 46.21 -11.19 12.44
N VAL A 104 45.29 -10.94 13.39
CA VAL A 104 45.65 -10.58 14.77
C VAL A 104 46.47 -11.68 15.42
N GLN A 105 46.07 -12.95 15.27
CA GLN A 105 46.77 -14.09 15.87
C GLN A 105 48.20 -14.28 15.34
N LEU A 106 48.45 -13.97 14.06
CA LEU A 106 49.78 -14.11 13.45
C LEU A 106 50.85 -13.25 14.14
N ILE A 107 50.46 -12.10 14.71
CA ILE A 107 51.37 -11.13 15.34
C ILE A 107 51.06 -10.90 16.83
N ALA A 108 50.06 -11.58 17.41
CA ALA A 108 49.60 -11.34 18.78
C ALA A 108 50.68 -11.55 19.86
N ALA A 109 51.63 -12.46 19.61
CA ALA A 109 52.68 -12.85 20.55
C ALA A 109 53.94 -11.97 20.50
N TRP A 110 53.98 -10.94 19.65
CA TRP A 110 55.15 -10.06 19.55
C TRP A 110 55.18 -9.06 20.71
N ASP A 111 56.24 -9.10 21.52
CA ASP A 111 56.50 -8.17 22.62
C ASP A 111 57.51 -7.09 22.23
N ASP A 112 57.80 -6.17 23.16
CA ASP A 112 58.67 -5.01 22.96
C ASP A 112 60.12 -5.37 22.57
N THR A 113 60.52 -6.63 22.71
CA THR A 113 61.83 -7.13 22.28
C THR A 113 61.87 -7.54 20.80
N HIS A 114 60.71 -7.65 20.15
CA HIS A 114 60.61 -8.10 18.77
C HIS A 114 61.07 -7.01 17.78
N PRO A 115 61.94 -7.31 16.79
CA PRO A 115 62.50 -6.30 15.87
C PRO A 115 61.47 -5.49 15.08
N LEU A 116 60.30 -6.08 14.79
CA LEU A 116 59.18 -5.45 14.08
C LEU A 116 58.04 -5.01 15.02
N TYR A 117 58.29 -4.89 16.33
CA TYR A 117 57.25 -4.57 17.30
C TYR A 117 56.52 -3.26 16.97
N GLN A 118 57.27 -2.17 16.81
CA GLN A 118 56.74 -0.84 16.47
C GLN A 118 55.91 -0.86 15.17
N ASP A 119 56.41 -1.52 14.13
CA ASP A 119 55.69 -1.67 12.84
C ASP A 119 54.41 -2.53 12.94
N SER A 120 54.28 -3.31 14.01
CA SER A 120 53.12 -4.17 14.30
C SER A 120 52.08 -3.51 15.21
N GLU A 121 52.39 -2.39 15.86
CA GLU A 121 51.46 -1.72 16.80
C GLU A 121 50.25 -1.13 16.07
N ASP A 122 50.49 -0.34 15.02
CA ASP A 122 49.43 0.24 14.17
C ASP A 122 48.47 -0.82 13.61
N VAL A 123 49.05 -1.99 13.33
CA VAL A 123 48.39 -3.14 12.75
C VAL A 123 47.52 -3.81 13.80
N THR A 124 48.10 -4.09 14.97
CA THR A 124 47.42 -4.67 16.14
C THR A 124 46.27 -3.79 16.62
N ASN A 125 46.49 -2.48 16.74
CA ASN A 125 45.49 -1.53 17.24
C ASN A 125 44.30 -1.37 16.29
N ARG A 126 44.54 -1.25 14.98
CA ARG A 126 43.46 -1.11 13.99
C ARG A 126 42.55 -2.34 13.96
N TRP A 127 43.11 -3.53 14.09
CA TRP A 127 42.30 -4.75 13.95
C TRP A 127 41.65 -5.18 15.23
N SER A 128 42.29 -4.93 16.36
CA SER A 128 41.63 -5.05 17.65
C SER A 128 40.38 -4.17 17.70
N LYS A 129 40.44 -2.95 17.13
CA LYS A 129 39.25 -2.08 16.94
C LYS A 129 38.22 -2.71 15.99
N GLY A 130 38.66 -3.35 14.90
CA GLY A 130 37.79 -4.08 13.97
C GLY A 130 37.08 -5.29 14.60
N LEU A 131 37.81 -6.13 15.33
CA LEU A 131 37.28 -7.27 16.09
C LEU A 131 36.31 -6.81 17.18
N PHE A 132 36.64 -5.73 17.90
CA PHE A 132 35.75 -5.14 18.89
C PHE A 132 34.44 -4.64 18.24
N LYS A 133 34.49 -3.96 17.10
CA LYS A 133 33.31 -3.54 16.34
C LYS A 133 32.44 -4.72 15.91
N LEU A 134 33.08 -5.80 15.45
CA LEU A 134 32.37 -7.00 15.03
C LEU A 134 31.75 -7.72 16.24
N ALA A 135 32.46 -7.80 17.36
CA ALA A 135 31.93 -8.32 18.61
C ALA A 135 30.72 -7.51 19.11
N GLN A 136 30.79 -6.18 19.03
CA GLN A 136 29.63 -5.31 19.29
C GLN A 136 28.45 -5.65 18.38
N GLN A 137 28.68 -5.81 17.08
CA GLN A 137 27.62 -6.22 16.15
C GLN A 137 27.02 -7.57 16.52
N ARG A 138 27.84 -8.58 16.85
CA ARG A 138 27.39 -9.91 17.28
C ARG A 138 26.55 -9.83 18.55
N MET A 139 26.97 -9.03 19.53
CA MET A 139 26.21 -8.79 20.76
C MET A 139 24.86 -8.10 20.48
N GLN A 140 24.84 -7.09 19.59
CA GLN A 140 23.60 -6.40 19.19
C GLN A 140 22.61 -7.34 18.50
N THR A 141 23.10 -8.38 17.82
CA THR A 141 22.28 -9.43 17.18
C THR A 141 22.01 -10.65 18.09
N GLY A 142 22.35 -10.58 19.38
CA GLY A 142 22.03 -11.65 20.32
C GLY A 142 23.01 -12.83 20.33
N ASN A 143 24.21 -12.66 19.78
CA ASN A 143 25.24 -13.69 19.77
C ASN A 143 26.38 -13.33 20.75
N LEU A 144 26.09 -13.42 22.06
CA LEU A 144 27.05 -13.15 23.12
C LEU A 144 28.25 -14.10 23.03
N GLU A 145 28.03 -15.38 22.74
CA GLU A 145 29.09 -16.37 22.67
C GLU A 145 30.12 -15.97 21.61
N ARG A 146 29.68 -15.68 20.38
CA ARG A 146 30.59 -15.26 19.32
C ARG A 146 31.23 -13.90 19.62
N ALA A 147 30.49 -12.97 20.21
CA ALA A 147 31.05 -11.69 20.65
C ALA A 147 32.19 -11.89 21.66
N SER A 148 32.01 -12.76 22.66
CA SER A 148 33.03 -13.07 23.66
C SER A 148 34.28 -13.71 23.06
N GLN A 149 34.11 -14.64 22.10
CA GLN A 149 35.21 -15.26 21.37
C GLN A 149 36.02 -14.20 20.59
N LEU A 150 35.34 -13.29 19.89
CA LEU A 150 35.99 -12.23 19.13
C LEU A 150 36.81 -11.27 20.01
N LEU A 151 36.29 -10.94 21.20
CA LEU A 151 37.04 -10.15 22.19
C LEU A 151 38.23 -10.92 22.77
N GLY A 152 38.11 -12.24 22.93
CA GLY A 152 39.20 -13.11 23.39
C GLY A 152 40.42 -13.15 22.45
N TYR A 153 40.25 -12.80 21.18
CA TYR A 153 41.36 -12.70 20.22
C TYR A 153 42.10 -11.35 20.27
N ILE A 154 41.60 -10.37 21.03
CA ILE A 154 42.25 -9.06 21.16
C ILE A 154 43.44 -9.19 22.13
N PRO A 155 44.69 -8.91 21.70
CA PRO A 155 45.87 -9.05 22.55
C PRO A 155 45.93 -7.95 23.61
N ALA A 156 46.53 -8.25 24.76
CA ALA A 156 46.62 -7.35 25.92
C ALA A 156 47.36 -6.02 25.63
N ARG A 157 48.25 -6.01 24.63
CA ARG A 157 48.98 -4.82 24.20
C ARG A 157 48.16 -3.85 23.33
N ALA A 158 46.99 -4.26 22.84
CA ALA A 158 46.15 -3.39 22.02
C ALA A 158 45.54 -2.28 22.86
N GLU A 159 45.49 -1.06 22.33
CA GLU A 159 44.89 0.10 23.01
C GLU A 159 43.47 -0.16 23.52
N ILE A 160 42.65 -0.90 22.74
CA ILE A 160 41.25 -1.17 23.05
C ILE A 160 41.04 -2.36 24.00
N TYR A 161 42.11 -3.01 24.47
CA TYR A 161 41.99 -4.24 25.27
C TYR A 161 41.18 -4.02 26.56
N ASN A 162 41.44 -2.95 27.29
CA ASN A 162 40.70 -2.66 28.54
C ASN A 162 39.22 -2.35 28.28
N ASP A 163 38.91 -1.63 27.19
CA ASP A 163 37.53 -1.37 26.76
C ASP A 163 36.82 -2.66 26.33
N ALA A 164 37.55 -3.58 25.68
CA ALA A 164 37.07 -4.90 25.31
C ALA A 164 36.72 -5.75 26.54
N GLN A 165 37.61 -5.86 27.53
CA GLN A 165 37.33 -6.60 28.76
C GLN A 165 36.16 -6.00 29.55
N THR A 166 36.13 -4.68 29.71
CA THR A 166 35.03 -3.96 30.37
C THR A 166 33.69 -4.20 29.64
N SER A 167 33.71 -4.22 28.31
CA SER A 167 32.50 -4.49 27.51
C SER A 167 32.05 -5.94 27.64
N LEU A 168 32.97 -6.90 27.69
CA LEU A 168 32.65 -8.32 27.88
C LEU A 168 31.91 -8.56 29.20
N GLU A 169 32.44 -8.06 30.31
CA GLU A 169 31.81 -8.18 31.63
C GLU A 169 30.41 -7.54 31.64
N ARG A 170 30.29 -6.33 31.06
CA ARG A 170 29.01 -5.63 30.94
C ARG A 170 28.01 -6.42 30.11
N TRP A 171 28.42 -7.00 28.99
CA TRP A 171 27.55 -7.77 28.11
C TRP A 171 27.08 -9.08 28.76
N GLN A 172 27.94 -9.76 29.51
CA GLN A 172 27.57 -10.95 30.28
C GLN A 172 26.50 -10.60 31.34
N GLN A 173 26.72 -9.55 32.13
CA GLN A 173 25.73 -9.10 33.11
C GLN A 173 24.39 -8.68 32.48
N GLU A 174 24.43 -8.03 31.31
CA GLU A 174 23.22 -7.67 30.57
C GLU A 174 22.48 -8.92 30.08
N TRP A 175 23.22 -9.92 29.60
CA TRP A 175 22.68 -11.18 29.12
C TRP A 175 22.00 -11.98 30.23
N ASP A 176 22.64 -12.09 31.40
CA ASP A 176 22.07 -12.78 32.56
C ASP A 176 20.76 -12.11 32.99
N LYS A 177 20.72 -10.77 33.03
CA LYS A 177 19.49 -10.01 33.33
C LYS A 177 18.42 -10.23 32.27
N GLY A 178 18.77 -10.24 30.99
CA GLY A 178 17.82 -10.51 29.90
C GLY A 178 17.23 -11.93 29.96
N ALA A 179 18.05 -12.90 30.33
CA ALA A 179 17.63 -14.28 30.56
C ALA A 179 16.70 -14.38 31.77
N GLU A 180 17.05 -13.77 32.90
CA GLU A 180 16.22 -13.71 34.12
C GLU A 180 14.83 -13.11 33.82
N ILE A 181 14.78 -11.96 33.12
CA ILE A 181 13.51 -11.33 32.72
C ILE A 181 12.71 -12.25 31.81
N SER A 182 13.36 -12.90 30.84
CA SER A 182 12.68 -13.83 29.92
C SER A 182 12.04 -15.00 30.67
N THR A 183 12.77 -15.60 31.62
CA THR A 183 12.26 -16.69 32.46
C THR A 183 11.10 -16.23 33.33
N ALA A 184 11.21 -15.08 33.98
CA ALA A 184 10.13 -14.51 34.80
C ALA A 184 8.87 -14.23 33.97
N VAL A 185 9.02 -13.73 32.72
CA VAL A 185 7.90 -13.55 31.79
C VAL A 185 7.21 -14.88 31.49
N THR A 186 7.97 -15.92 31.12
CA THR A 186 7.39 -17.22 30.78
C THR A 186 6.72 -17.90 31.98
N GLU A 187 7.25 -17.72 33.19
CA GLU A 187 6.65 -18.23 34.42
C GLU A 187 5.35 -17.50 34.76
N ASP A 188 5.34 -16.16 34.67
CA ASP A 188 4.12 -15.37 34.85
C ASP A 188 3.04 -15.75 33.82
N VAL A 189 3.42 -16.00 32.56
CA VAL A 189 2.51 -16.50 31.50
C VAL A 189 1.93 -17.86 31.86
N SER A 190 2.77 -18.81 32.28
CA SER A 190 2.32 -20.15 32.68
C SER A 190 1.35 -20.11 33.87
N ASN A 191 1.56 -19.17 34.80
CA ASN A 191 0.70 -18.92 35.95
C ASN A 191 -0.52 -18.04 35.63
N GLN A 192 -0.76 -17.68 34.36
CA GLN A 192 -1.84 -16.80 33.91
C GLN A 192 -1.79 -15.38 34.51
N ASN A 193 -0.62 -14.95 34.99
CA ASN A 193 -0.35 -13.62 35.52
C ASN A 193 0.06 -12.64 34.40
N TRP A 194 -0.88 -12.28 33.52
CA TRP A 194 -0.62 -11.40 32.36
C TRP A 194 -0.08 -10.03 32.76
N SER A 195 -0.54 -9.49 33.89
CA SER A 195 -0.11 -8.19 34.40
C SER A 195 1.35 -8.23 34.89
N GLY A 196 1.74 -9.32 35.56
CA GLY A 196 3.12 -9.62 35.96
C GLY A 196 4.04 -9.77 34.75
N ALA A 197 3.65 -10.62 33.79
CA ALA A 197 4.42 -10.86 32.57
C ALA A 197 4.70 -9.56 31.80
N ARG A 198 3.67 -8.72 31.58
CA ARG A 198 3.85 -7.40 30.93
C ARG A 198 4.70 -6.45 31.78
N LYS A 199 4.63 -6.54 33.11
CA LYS A 199 5.47 -5.75 34.01
C LYS A 199 6.94 -6.14 33.88
N GLN A 200 7.24 -7.44 33.86
CA GLN A 200 8.60 -7.94 33.63
C GLN A 200 9.09 -7.59 32.23
N LEU A 201 8.26 -7.72 31.19
CA LEU A 201 8.63 -7.33 29.83
C LEU A 201 9.04 -5.85 29.73
N ARG A 202 8.39 -4.94 30.47
CA ARG A 202 8.78 -3.53 30.52
C ARG A 202 10.17 -3.32 31.12
N THR A 203 10.63 -4.17 32.02
CA THR A 203 11.98 -4.05 32.59
C THR A 203 13.06 -4.39 31.57
N MET A 204 12.74 -5.21 30.54
CA MET A 204 13.65 -5.53 29.42
C MET A 204 14.09 -4.28 28.65
N LYS A 205 13.28 -3.21 28.64
CA LYS A 205 13.64 -1.92 28.02
C LYS A 205 14.81 -1.19 28.69
N ARG A 206 15.29 -1.68 29.84
CA ARG A 206 16.49 -1.15 30.52
C ARG A 206 17.79 -1.76 29.99
N LEU A 207 17.71 -2.80 29.16
CA LEU A 207 18.85 -3.41 28.49
C LEU A 207 19.26 -2.55 27.29
N THR A 208 20.40 -2.84 26.66
CA THR A 208 21.00 -1.97 25.64
C THR A 208 21.18 -2.62 24.28
N SER A 209 21.20 -3.95 24.20
CA SER A 209 21.28 -4.69 22.95
C SER A 209 19.97 -4.66 22.17
N ASP A 210 20.06 -4.42 20.86
CA ASP A 210 18.96 -4.49 19.90
C ASP A 210 18.22 -5.84 19.95
N TYR A 211 18.94 -6.95 20.19
CA TYR A 211 18.35 -8.26 20.38
C TYR A 211 17.32 -8.27 21.52
N TRP A 212 17.68 -7.75 22.70
CA TRP A 212 16.75 -7.71 23.83
C TRP A 212 15.63 -6.70 23.62
N LEU A 213 15.98 -5.50 23.14
CA LEU A 213 15.04 -4.38 23.01
C LEU A 213 14.01 -4.55 21.90
N LYS A 214 14.39 -5.23 20.81
CA LYS A 214 13.55 -5.42 19.62
C LYS A 214 13.12 -6.87 19.50
N GLU A 215 14.06 -7.76 19.23
CA GLU A 215 13.75 -9.14 18.82
C GLU A 215 13.07 -9.91 19.94
N ARG A 216 13.74 -10.03 21.10
CA ARG A 216 13.22 -10.77 22.24
C ARG A 216 12.00 -10.09 22.86
N HIS A 217 12.03 -8.76 23.01
CA HIS A 217 10.88 -8.02 23.54
C HIS A 217 9.63 -8.23 22.68
N ASN A 218 9.75 -8.15 21.34
CA ASN A 218 8.61 -8.35 20.45
C ASN A 218 8.12 -9.80 20.49
N TYR A 219 9.03 -10.77 20.47
CA TYR A 219 8.69 -12.18 20.59
C TYR A 219 7.93 -12.47 21.89
N LEU A 220 8.46 -12.03 23.03
CA LEU A 220 7.81 -12.23 24.34
C LEU A 220 6.49 -11.48 24.44
N GLY A 221 6.40 -10.27 23.88
CA GLY A 221 5.16 -9.51 23.81
C GLY A 221 4.07 -10.22 23.01
N GLN A 222 4.42 -10.78 21.85
CA GLN A 222 3.52 -11.59 21.04
C GLN A 222 3.11 -12.87 21.77
N HIS A 223 4.06 -13.55 22.41
CA HIS A 223 3.80 -14.77 23.17
C HIS A 223 2.84 -14.55 24.36
N ILE A 224 3.04 -13.47 25.13
CA ILE A 224 2.10 -13.09 26.20
C ILE A 224 0.70 -12.87 25.63
N GLN A 225 0.61 -12.11 24.53
CA GLN A 225 -0.66 -11.78 23.92
C GLN A 225 -1.38 -13.02 23.39
N SER A 226 -0.67 -13.92 22.69
CA SER A 226 -1.24 -15.15 22.16
C SER A 226 -1.75 -16.08 23.27
N GLU A 227 -1.02 -16.20 24.38
CA GLU A 227 -1.43 -17.03 25.51
C GLU A 227 -2.63 -16.45 26.26
N GLU A 228 -2.67 -15.13 26.44
CA GLU A 228 -3.81 -14.46 27.05
C GLU A 228 -5.07 -14.57 26.17
N ASP A 229 -4.91 -14.39 24.86
CA ASP A 229 -6.01 -14.55 23.90
C ASP A 229 -6.51 -16.00 23.88
N ALA A 230 -5.61 -16.98 23.86
CA ALA A 230 -5.93 -18.40 23.96
C ALA A 230 -6.72 -18.72 25.25
N ARG A 231 -6.25 -18.23 26.40
CA ARG A 231 -6.95 -18.42 27.68
C ARG A 231 -8.31 -17.74 27.70
N ARG A 232 -8.41 -16.52 27.17
CA ARG A 232 -9.68 -15.79 27.08
C ARG A 232 -10.69 -16.52 26.20
N HIS A 233 -10.28 -16.99 25.02
CA HIS A 233 -11.14 -17.76 24.13
C HIS A 233 -11.63 -19.05 24.79
N LEU A 234 -10.75 -19.76 25.50
CA LEU A 234 -11.14 -20.96 26.25
C LEU A 234 -12.22 -20.65 27.30
N LEU A 235 -12.03 -19.62 28.12
CA LEU A 235 -12.99 -19.24 29.16
C LEU A 235 -14.33 -18.76 28.57
N GLN A 236 -14.29 -17.98 27.49
CA GLN A 236 -15.49 -17.54 26.77
C GLN A 236 -16.25 -18.75 26.21
N ALA A 237 -15.53 -19.69 25.60
CA ALA A 237 -16.12 -20.90 25.06
C ALA A 237 -16.76 -21.77 26.16
N GLN A 238 -16.07 -21.99 27.28
CA GLN A 238 -16.63 -22.70 28.43
C GLN A 238 -17.89 -22.02 28.98
N THR A 239 -17.91 -20.69 29.02
CA THR A 239 -19.08 -19.90 29.46
C THR A 239 -20.27 -20.09 28.52
N LEU A 240 -20.03 -20.04 27.20
CA LEU A 240 -21.07 -20.26 26.18
C LEU A 240 -21.61 -21.69 26.23
N ALA A 241 -20.72 -22.70 26.33
CA ALA A 241 -21.10 -24.10 26.49
C ALA A 241 -21.94 -24.33 27.76
N GLY A 242 -21.59 -23.64 28.86
CA GLY A 242 -22.31 -23.71 30.14
C GLY A 242 -23.74 -23.17 30.12
N THR A 243 -24.16 -22.46 29.07
CA THR A 243 -25.55 -21.99 28.92
C THR A 243 -26.55 -23.11 28.61
N GLY A 244 -26.06 -24.28 28.18
CA GLY A 244 -26.89 -25.43 27.78
C GLY A 244 -27.65 -25.25 26.46
N LYS A 245 -27.48 -24.12 25.76
CA LYS A 245 -28.06 -23.88 24.43
C LYS A 245 -27.16 -24.46 23.35
N MET A 246 -27.76 -25.19 22.40
CA MET A 246 -27.01 -25.84 21.31
C MET A 246 -26.33 -24.83 20.38
N ASP A 247 -26.98 -23.70 20.08
CA ASP A 247 -26.38 -22.62 19.28
C ASP A 247 -25.12 -22.05 19.97
N SER A 248 -25.19 -21.83 21.29
CA SER A 248 -24.06 -21.34 22.07
C SER A 248 -22.91 -22.34 22.17
N LEU A 249 -23.23 -23.64 22.13
CA LEU A 249 -22.21 -24.71 22.11
C LEU A 249 -21.42 -24.70 20.80
N ALA A 250 -22.07 -24.39 19.68
CA ALA A 250 -21.43 -24.31 18.38
C ALA A 250 -20.57 -23.04 18.22
N GLU A 251 -21.01 -21.92 18.80
CA GLU A 251 -20.16 -20.74 18.99
C GLU A 251 -18.93 -21.04 19.87
N ALA A 252 -19.12 -21.80 20.96
CA ALA A 252 -18.02 -22.21 21.84
C ALA A 252 -16.97 -23.04 21.09
N LEU A 253 -17.41 -23.99 20.25
CA LEU A 253 -16.52 -24.78 19.41
C LEU A 253 -15.73 -23.92 18.42
N THR A 254 -16.37 -22.88 17.86
CA THR A 254 -15.72 -21.92 16.96
C THR A 254 -14.62 -21.13 17.68
N LEU A 255 -14.84 -20.69 18.91
CA LEU A 255 -13.83 -19.99 19.71
C LEU A 255 -12.64 -20.89 20.06
N VAL A 256 -12.88 -22.15 20.42
CA VAL A 256 -11.78 -23.08 20.74
C VAL A 256 -10.92 -23.39 19.52
N ARG A 257 -11.50 -23.44 18.32
CA ARG A 257 -10.73 -23.63 17.07
C ARG A 257 -9.76 -22.49 16.77
N GLN A 258 -9.93 -21.32 17.39
CA GLN A 258 -9.02 -20.18 17.25
C GLN A 258 -7.85 -20.23 18.26
N ILE A 259 -7.86 -21.19 19.20
CA ILE A 259 -6.78 -21.38 20.17
C ILE A 259 -5.59 -22.05 19.45
N ASP A 260 -4.41 -21.48 19.61
CA ASP A 260 -3.17 -22.06 19.08
C ASP A 260 -2.89 -23.41 19.76
N VAL A 261 -2.60 -24.44 18.97
CA VAL A 261 -2.25 -25.80 19.44
C VAL A 261 -0.96 -25.83 20.25
N GLN A 262 -0.09 -24.83 20.10
CA GLN A 262 1.13 -24.67 20.90
C GLN A 262 0.88 -23.94 22.23
N SER A 263 -0.33 -23.40 22.44
CA SER A 263 -0.65 -22.64 23.65
C SER A 263 -0.77 -23.52 24.89
N HIS A 264 -0.55 -22.94 26.06
CA HIS A 264 -0.75 -23.62 27.33
C HIS A 264 -2.24 -23.95 27.60
N ALA A 265 -3.17 -23.26 26.94
CA ALA A 265 -4.60 -23.50 27.07
C ALA A 265 -5.08 -24.75 26.27
N TRP A 266 -4.34 -25.16 25.24
CA TRP A 266 -4.78 -26.23 24.33
C TRP A 266 -5.00 -27.60 24.99
N PRO A 267 -4.15 -28.09 25.92
CA PRO A 267 -4.40 -29.37 26.59
C PRO A 267 -5.72 -29.44 27.35
N GLU A 268 -6.19 -28.32 27.89
CA GLU A 268 -7.52 -28.20 28.54
C GLU A 268 -8.64 -28.09 27.51
N ALA A 269 -8.41 -27.37 26.41
CA ALA A 269 -9.39 -27.17 25.35
C ALA A 269 -9.67 -28.45 24.54
N LYS A 270 -8.64 -29.26 24.26
CA LYS A 270 -8.71 -30.45 23.41
C LYS A 270 -9.82 -31.44 23.81
N PRO A 271 -9.95 -31.90 25.07
CA PRO A 271 -11.04 -32.81 25.43
C PRO A 271 -12.44 -32.16 25.29
N LEU A 272 -12.56 -30.85 25.56
CA LEU A 272 -13.82 -30.12 25.41
C LEU A 272 -14.29 -30.05 23.95
N VAL A 273 -13.36 -29.91 23.00
CA VAL A 273 -13.66 -29.95 21.56
C VAL A 273 -14.38 -31.24 21.19
N ALA A 274 -13.86 -32.39 21.63
CA ALA A 274 -14.45 -33.69 21.33
C ALA A 274 -15.83 -33.85 21.98
N GLU A 275 -15.99 -33.44 23.23
CA GLU A 275 -17.26 -33.50 23.96
C GLU A 275 -18.35 -32.63 23.32
N TRP A 276 -18.01 -31.37 23.00
CA TRP A 276 -18.95 -30.42 22.42
C TRP A 276 -19.30 -30.79 20.97
N ALA A 277 -18.31 -31.25 20.19
CA ALA A 277 -18.55 -31.78 18.85
C ALA A 277 -19.50 -32.98 18.90
N GLY A 278 -19.27 -33.95 19.80
CA GLY A 278 -20.15 -35.11 19.96
C GLY A 278 -21.58 -34.73 20.34
N SER A 279 -21.74 -33.74 21.23
CA SER A 279 -23.06 -33.22 21.62
C SER A 279 -23.80 -32.55 20.45
N LEU A 280 -23.09 -31.77 19.63
CA LEU A 280 -23.65 -31.13 18.43
C LEU A 280 -24.00 -32.14 17.35
N LEU A 281 -23.18 -33.17 17.14
CA LEU A 281 -23.47 -34.26 16.21
C LEU A 281 -24.77 -34.97 16.60
N ASN A 282 -24.90 -35.34 17.88
CA ASN A 282 -26.13 -35.96 18.41
C ASN A 282 -27.35 -35.05 18.22
N TYR A 283 -27.22 -33.75 18.43
CA TYR A 283 -28.31 -32.81 18.21
C TYR A 283 -28.67 -32.66 16.73
N GLY A 284 -27.68 -32.60 15.84
CA GLY A 284 -27.88 -32.60 14.40
C GLY A 284 -28.61 -33.87 13.92
N PHE A 285 -28.26 -35.03 14.46
CA PHE A 285 -28.99 -36.27 14.16
C PHE A 285 -30.43 -36.26 14.62
N GLN A 286 -30.71 -35.75 15.83
CA GLN A 286 -32.09 -35.62 16.31
C GLN A 286 -32.92 -34.73 15.38
N LYS A 287 -32.33 -33.65 14.84
CA LYS A 287 -32.99 -32.79 13.86
C LYS A 287 -33.27 -33.54 12.55
N TRP A 288 -32.31 -34.32 12.09
CA TRP A 288 -32.50 -35.15 10.90
C TRP A 288 -33.59 -36.22 11.09
N GLU A 289 -33.61 -36.91 12.22
CA GLU A 289 -34.68 -37.87 12.58
C GLU A 289 -36.08 -37.22 12.63
N GLN A 290 -36.13 -35.92 12.90
CA GLN A 290 -37.34 -35.10 12.86
C GLN A 290 -37.68 -34.56 11.47
N GLU A 291 -37.04 -35.06 10.41
CA GLU A 291 -37.18 -34.62 9.02
C GLU A 291 -36.71 -33.16 8.76
N ASP A 292 -36.03 -32.53 9.72
CA ASP A 292 -35.43 -31.18 9.61
C ASP A 292 -33.98 -31.29 9.12
N LEU A 293 -33.82 -31.69 7.84
CA LEU A 293 -32.50 -31.85 7.22
C LEU A 293 -31.71 -30.54 7.18
N ASP A 294 -32.37 -29.43 6.87
CA ASP A 294 -31.72 -28.10 6.82
C ASP A 294 -31.21 -27.68 8.20
N GLY A 295 -32.00 -27.89 9.26
CA GLY A 295 -31.58 -27.66 10.64
C GLY A 295 -30.43 -28.57 11.06
N ALA A 296 -30.49 -29.85 10.70
CA ALA A 296 -29.41 -30.82 10.97
C ALA A 296 -28.09 -30.38 10.33
N ILE A 297 -28.12 -29.98 9.06
CA ILE A 297 -26.95 -29.49 8.33
C ILE A 297 -26.42 -28.20 8.96
N ALA A 298 -27.28 -27.25 9.34
CA ALA A 298 -26.86 -26.00 9.96
C ALA A 298 -26.10 -26.21 11.27
N ILE A 299 -26.48 -27.20 12.08
CA ILE A 299 -25.76 -27.60 13.30
C ILE A 299 -24.42 -28.26 12.94
N ILE A 300 -24.45 -29.20 12.00
CA ILE A 300 -23.32 -30.05 11.66
C ILE A 300 -22.21 -29.31 10.90
N GLN A 301 -22.54 -28.28 10.12
CA GLN A 301 -21.53 -27.43 9.46
C GLN A 301 -20.58 -26.75 10.44
N GLN A 302 -20.97 -26.64 11.70
CA GLN A 302 -20.17 -26.02 12.76
C GLN A 302 -19.19 -27.03 13.39
N VAL A 303 -19.40 -28.33 13.15
CA VAL A 303 -18.55 -29.43 13.64
C VAL A 303 -17.43 -29.75 12.64
N PRO A 304 -16.17 -29.89 13.11
CA PRO A 304 -15.06 -30.37 12.28
C PRO A 304 -15.26 -31.80 11.75
N VAL A 305 -14.84 -32.04 10.50
CA VAL A 305 -15.00 -33.34 9.81
C VAL A 305 -14.22 -34.46 10.51
N ASP A 306 -13.06 -34.15 11.09
CA ASP A 306 -12.17 -35.12 11.75
C ASP A 306 -12.71 -35.66 13.09
N LEU A 307 -13.77 -35.06 13.62
CA LEU A 307 -14.38 -35.44 14.90
C LEU A 307 -15.64 -36.31 14.74
N ALA A 308 -16.08 -36.57 13.51
CA ALA A 308 -17.22 -37.42 13.22
C ALA A 308 -16.79 -38.89 13.16
N THR A 309 -16.94 -39.62 14.27
CA THR A 309 -16.46 -41.02 14.40
C THR A 309 -17.49 -42.08 14.00
N GLU A 310 -18.79 -41.73 14.01
CA GLU A 310 -19.86 -42.63 13.59
C GLU A 310 -20.08 -42.53 12.08
N PRO A 311 -20.27 -43.65 11.33
CA PRO A 311 -20.40 -43.62 9.88
C PRO A 311 -21.54 -42.71 9.37
N GLU A 312 -22.70 -42.74 10.02
CA GLU A 312 -23.83 -41.88 9.68
C GLU A 312 -23.54 -40.40 9.96
N ALA A 313 -22.69 -40.12 10.96
CA ALA A 313 -22.31 -38.76 11.35
C ALA A 313 -21.32 -38.22 10.34
N GLU A 314 -20.36 -39.06 9.98
CA GLU A 314 -19.37 -38.78 8.98
C GLU A 314 -20.03 -38.42 7.65
N ASP A 315 -20.98 -39.23 7.18
CA ASP A 315 -21.71 -38.97 5.93
C ASP A 315 -22.48 -37.65 5.96
N LEU A 316 -23.20 -37.36 7.06
CA LEU A 316 -23.95 -36.11 7.20
C LEU A 316 -23.02 -34.89 7.29
N VAL A 317 -21.88 -35.03 7.98
CA VAL A 317 -20.85 -33.99 8.08
C VAL A 317 -20.18 -33.75 6.73
N GLN A 318 -19.85 -34.81 5.99
CA GLN A 318 -19.32 -34.73 4.63
C GLN A 318 -20.32 -34.06 3.69
N PHE A 319 -21.60 -34.44 3.76
CA PHE A 319 -22.68 -33.84 2.98
C PHE A 319 -22.84 -32.34 3.29
N ALA A 320 -22.94 -31.99 4.57
CA ALA A 320 -23.05 -30.62 5.05
C ALA A 320 -21.85 -29.76 4.64
N HIS A 321 -20.64 -30.32 4.73
CA HIS A 321 -19.41 -29.66 4.30
C HIS A 321 -19.41 -29.39 2.79
N ALA A 322 -19.80 -30.38 1.99
CA ALA A 322 -19.86 -30.25 0.56
C ALA A 322 -20.86 -29.18 0.13
N GLN A 323 -22.03 -29.11 0.77
CA GLN A 323 -23.00 -28.04 0.51
C GLN A 323 -22.44 -26.63 0.77
N ARG A 324 -21.67 -26.48 1.85
CA ARG A 324 -20.99 -25.21 2.16
C ARG A 324 -19.95 -24.86 1.10
N LEU A 325 -19.20 -25.84 0.58
CA LEU A 325 -18.25 -25.62 -0.52
C LEU A 325 -18.96 -25.26 -1.83
N ALA A 326 -20.09 -25.89 -2.11
CA ALA A 326 -20.93 -25.60 -3.28
C ALA A 326 -21.77 -24.32 -3.15
N THR A 327 -21.64 -23.59 -2.04
CA THR A 327 -22.38 -22.34 -1.85
C THR A 327 -21.93 -21.29 -2.86
N PHE A 328 -22.87 -20.92 -3.72
CA PHE A 328 -22.63 -19.95 -4.77
C PHE A 328 -22.52 -18.54 -4.19
N ARG A 329 -21.42 -17.84 -4.49
CA ARG A 329 -21.33 -16.40 -4.24
C ARG A 329 -22.07 -15.66 -5.33
N GLN A 330 -22.84 -14.65 -4.95
CA GLN A 330 -23.61 -13.82 -5.87
C GLN A 330 -22.71 -12.79 -6.58
N ASP A 331 -21.50 -13.19 -6.94
CA ASP A 331 -20.57 -12.39 -7.73
C ASP A 331 -20.92 -12.57 -9.21
N TRP A 332 -20.93 -11.47 -9.97
CA TRP A 332 -21.35 -11.49 -11.37
C TRP A 332 -20.28 -12.06 -12.32
N GLU A 333 -19.00 -12.03 -11.93
CA GLU A 333 -17.91 -12.70 -12.63
C GLU A 333 -17.56 -14.03 -11.95
N PRO A 334 -17.41 -15.13 -12.72
CA PRO A 334 -17.02 -16.41 -12.17
C PRO A 334 -15.57 -16.38 -11.69
N ALA A 335 -15.34 -16.82 -10.45
CA ALA A 335 -14.00 -16.92 -9.89
C ALA A 335 -13.43 -18.34 -10.03
N TYR A 336 -12.12 -18.46 -10.29
CA TYR A 336 -11.46 -19.77 -10.33
C TYR A 336 -11.61 -20.55 -9.01
N GLY A 337 -11.61 -19.85 -7.87
CA GLY A 337 -11.85 -20.46 -6.56
C GLY A 337 -13.23 -21.10 -6.41
N GLU A 338 -14.26 -20.63 -7.11
CA GLU A 338 -15.60 -21.24 -7.08
C GLU A 338 -15.61 -22.58 -7.81
N ILE A 339 -14.89 -22.67 -8.94
CA ILE A 339 -14.71 -23.92 -9.67
C ILE A 339 -13.99 -24.95 -8.79
N LEU A 340 -12.94 -24.52 -8.06
CA LEU A 340 -12.23 -25.40 -7.12
C LEU A 340 -13.14 -25.86 -5.98
N ASN A 341 -13.81 -24.94 -5.30
CA ASN A 341 -14.71 -25.28 -4.19
C ASN A 341 -15.82 -26.23 -4.64
N LEU A 342 -16.41 -26.00 -5.82
CA LEU A 342 -17.45 -26.88 -6.35
C LEU A 342 -16.90 -28.25 -6.76
N THR A 343 -15.66 -28.31 -7.27
CA THR A 343 -14.97 -29.57 -7.54
C THR A 343 -14.76 -30.36 -6.25
N ASP A 344 -14.31 -29.70 -5.19
CA ASP A 344 -14.11 -30.32 -3.87
C ASP A 344 -15.44 -30.78 -3.27
N ALA A 345 -16.52 -29.99 -3.44
CA ALA A 345 -17.87 -30.37 -3.03
C ALA A 345 -18.36 -31.64 -3.74
N ILE A 346 -18.17 -31.71 -5.06
CA ILE A 346 -18.51 -32.90 -5.88
C ILE A 346 -17.73 -34.12 -5.40
N GLN A 347 -16.42 -33.98 -5.17
CA GLN A 347 -15.58 -35.07 -4.67
C GLN A 347 -16.00 -35.53 -3.27
N ALA A 348 -16.38 -34.61 -2.38
CA ALA A 348 -16.85 -34.93 -1.04
C ALA A 348 -18.15 -35.74 -1.09
N ILE A 349 -19.15 -35.31 -1.88
CA ILE A 349 -20.41 -36.04 -2.01
C ILE A 349 -20.24 -37.41 -2.70
N GLN A 350 -19.32 -37.55 -3.65
CA GLN A 350 -19.06 -38.82 -4.33
C GLN A 350 -18.56 -39.93 -3.39
N ARG A 351 -18.06 -39.59 -2.21
CA ARG A 351 -17.59 -40.55 -1.21
C ARG A 351 -18.73 -41.18 -0.41
N ILE A 352 -19.90 -40.53 -0.37
CA ILE A 352 -21.07 -41.06 0.32
C ILE A 352 -21.54 -42.32 -0.41
N GLY A 353 -21.39 -43.46 0.25
CA GLY A 353 -21.68 -44.77 -0.31
C GLY A 353 -23.17 -45.00 -0.56
N SER A 354 -23.50 -46.02 -1.38
CA SER A 354 -24.89 -46.41 -1.67
C SER A 354 -25.68 -46.87 -0.43
N ASP A 355 -24.97 -47.29 0.61
CA ASP A 355 -25.55 -47.80 1.84
C ASP A 355 -25.94 -46.66 2.80
N SER A 356 -25.54 -45.42 2.49
CA SER A 356 -25.85 -44.23 3.27
C SER A 356 -27.30 -43.79 3.10
N VAL A 357 -27.95 -43.39 4.18
CA VAL A 357 -29.29 -42.77 4.16
C VAL A 357 -29.33 -41.46 3.37
N PHE A 358 -28.18 -40.79 3.20
CA PHE A 358 -28.06 -39.54 2.45
C PHE A 358 -27.82 -39.76 0.95
N TYR A 359 -27.67 -41.01 0.48
CA TYR A 359 -27.25 -41.29 -0.89
C TYR A 359 -28.18 -40.71 -1.95
N GLN A 360 -29.51 -40.81 -1.78
CA GLN A 360 -30.48 -40.28 -2.75
C GLN A 360 -30.38 -38.76 -2.90
N GLU A 361 -30.29 -38.04 -1.78
CA GLU A 361 -30.13 -36.58 -1.80
C GLU A 361 -28.74 -36.18 -2.35
N ALA A 362 -27.69 -36.93 -1.98
CA ALA A 362 -26.34 -36.80 -2.52
C ALA A 362 -26.31 -36.93 -4.05
N GLN A 363 -26.97 -37.93 -4.64
CA GLN A 363 -27.02 -38.08 -6.10
C GLN A 363 -27.76 -36.92 -6.78
N THR A 364 -28.83 -36.41 -6.15
CA THR A 364 -29.57 -35.24 -6.66
C THR A 364 -28.70 -33.99 -6.68
N LYS A 365 -27.98 -33.71 -5.58
CA LYS A 365 -27.02 -32.58 -5.52
C LYS A 365 -25.84 -32.77 -6.47
N LEU A 366 -25.33 -33.99 -6.61
CA LEU A 366 -24.24 -34.31 -7.52
C LEU A 366 -24.58 -33.95 -8.96
N ALA A 367 -25.76 -34.36 -9.44
CA ALA A 367 -26.22 -34.04 -10.79
C ALA A 367 -26.38 -32.52 -11.00
N LEU A 368 -26.91 -31.81 -9.99
CA LEU A 368 -27.01 -30.35 -10.02
C LEU A 368 -25.63 -29.70 -10.12
N TRP A 369 -24.71 -30.05 -9.21
CA TRP A 369 -23.39 -29.44 -9.12
C TRP A 369 -22.49 -29.74 -10.31
N GLN A 370 -22.60 -30.92 -10.93
CA GLN A 370 -21.91 -31.22 -12.17
C GLN A 370 -22.32 -30.29 -13.31
N ASN A 371 -23.63 -30.02 -13.45
CA ASN A 371 -24.10 -29.06 -14.43
C ASN A 371 -23.59 -27.65 -14.12
N GLN A 372 -23.64 -27.24 -12.85
CA GLN A 372 -23.12 -25.95 -12.40
C GLN A 372 -21.62 -25.80 -12.66
N LEU A 373 -20.83 -26.86 -12.47
CA LEU A 373 -19.39 -26.86 -12.71
C LEU A 373 -19.09 -26.63 -14.20
N ASN A 374 -19.81 -27.32 -15.09
CA ASN A 374 -19.68 -27.13 -16.53
C ASN A 374 -20.01 -25.69 -16.92
N ASP A 375 -21.13 -25.15 -16.43
CA ASP A 375 -21.54 -23.78 -16.70
C ASP A 375 -20.50 -22.75 -16.20
N LEU A 376 -19.95 -22.94 -14.99
CA LEU A 376 -18.94 -22.05 -14.43
C LEU A 376 -17.62 -22.10 -15.21
N GLN A 377 -17.16 -23.30 -15.60
CA GLN A 377 -15.96 -23.45 -16.43
C GLN A 377 -16.13 -22.73 -17.78
N GLN A 378 -17.30 -22.85 -18.38
CA GLN A 378 -17.66 -22.18 -19.61
C GLN A 378 -17.69 -20.66 -19.46
N LEU A 379 -18.39 -20.14 -18.44
CA LEU A 379 -18.44 -18.70 -18.17
C LEU A 379 -17.07 -18.12 -17.81
N TYR A 380 -16.23 -18.88 -17.11
CA TYR A 380 -14.85 -18.49 -16.81
C TYR A 380 -14.01 -18.39 -18.09
N GLY A 381 -14.10 -19.39 -18.98
CA GLY A 381 -13.47 -19.34 -20.31
C GLY A 381 -13.95 -18.16 -21.16
N ALA A 382 -15.26 -17.90 -21.15
CA ALA A 382 -15.85 -16.74 -21.82
C ALA A 382 -15.30 -15.42 -21.26
N THR A 383 -15.16 -15.32 -19.94
CA THR A 383 -14.58 -14.16 -19.27
C THR A 383 -13.12 -13.93 -19.65
N LEU A 384 -12.30 -15.00 -19.73
CA LEU A 384 -10.91 -14.89 -20.21
C LEU A 384 -10.85 -14.38 -21.66
N THR A 385 -11.79 -14.81 -22.49
CA THR A 385 -11.90 -14.34 -23.88
C THR A 385 -12.31 -12.86 -23.93
N ALA A 386 -13.30 -12.46 -23.14
CA ALA A 386 -13.77 -11.08 -23.03
C ALA A 386 -12.67 -10.11 -22.56
N ARG A 387 -11.76 -10.56 -21.69
CA ARG A 387 -10.63 -9.75 -21.18
C ARG A 387 -9.69 -9.22 -22.25
N LEU A 388 -9.66 -9.83 -23.44
CA LEU A 388 -8.92 -9.28 -24.58
C LEU A 388 -9.46 -7.91 -25.03
N ASN A 389 -10.69 -7.57 -24.64
CA ASN A 389 -11.36 -6.29 -24.86
C ASN A 389 -11.40 -5.87 -26.35
N GLN A 390 -11.64 -6.83 -27.23
CA GLN A 390 -11.85 -6.61 -28.65
C GLN A 390 -13.31 -6.94 -28.98
N LYS A 391 -13.90 -6.26 -29.96
CA LYS A 391 -15.28 -6.53 -30.38
C LYS A 391 -15.51 -8.02 -30.68
N ALA A 392 -14.64 -8.62 -31.49
CA ALA A 392 -14.75 -10.04 -31.84
C ALA A 392 -14.61 -10.97 -30.62
N SER A 393 -13.74 -10.64 -29.66
CA SER A 393 -13.55 -11.47 -28.46
C SER A 393 -14.74 -11.36 -27.51
N LEU A 394 -15.34 -10.18 -27.39
CA LEU A 394 -16.57 -9.95 -26.62
C LEU A 394 -17.77 -10.67 -27.26
N GLU A 395 -17.88 -10.66 -28.59
CA GLU A 395 -18.92 -11.42 -29.32
C GLU A 395 -18.81 -12.92 -29.09
N ILE A 396 -17.59 -13.47 -29.13
CA ILE A 396 -17.33 -14.89 -28.82
C ILE A 396 -17.69 -15.19 -27.35
N ALA A 397 -17.30 -14.32 -26.42
CA ALA A 397 -17.65 -14.50 -25.01
C ALA A 397 -19.17 -14.50 -24.79
N ILE A 398 -19.90 -13.59 -25.45
CA ILE A 398 -21.37 -13.54 -25.42
C ILE A 398 -21.97 -14.84 -25.95
N LEU A 399 -21.49 -15.37 -27.08
CA LEU A 399 -21.97 -16.63 -27.63
C LEU A 399 -21.76 -17.79 -26.66
N GLN A 400 -20.58 -17.89 -26.05
CA GLN A 400 -20.30 -18.90 -25.03
C GLN A 400 -21.21 -18.77 -23.81
N ALA A 401 -21.49 -17.56 -23.33
CA ALA A 401 -22.42 -17.37 -22.21
C ALA A 401 -23.88 -17.65 -22.59
N GLN A 402 -24.28 -17.48 -23.85
CA GLN A 402 -25.65 -17.74 -24.31
C GLN A 402 -26.03 -19.23 -24.30
N GLU A 403 -25.04 -20.11 -24.42
CA GLU A 403 -25.23 -21.57 -24.36
C GLU A 403 -25.68 -22.07 -22.98
N VAL A 404 -25.47 -21.28 -21.91
CA VAL A 404 -26.01 -21.58 -20.57
C VAL A 404 -27.55 -21.55 -20.64
N GLY A 405 -28.17 -22.73 -20.52
CA GLY A 405 -29.60 -22.95 -20.66
C GLY A 405 -30.46 -22.10 -19.73
N ALA A 406 -31.73 -21.86 -20.10
CA ALA A 406 -32.64 -21.02 -19.34
C ALA A 406 -33.07 -21.62 -17.98
N ASP A 407 -33.01 -22.94 -17.87
CA ASP A 407 -33.29 -23.75 -16.68
C ASP A 407 -32.07 -23.94 -15.76
N ARG A 408 -30.89 -23.45 -16.18
CA ARG A 408 -29.64 -23.59 -15.41
C ARG A 408 -29.52 -22.54 -14.31
N PRO A 409 -28.98 -22.87 -13.12
CA PRO A 409 -28.77 -21.91 -12.03
C PRO A 409 -27.89 -20.71 -12.44
N GLN A 410 -26.90 -20.93 -13.30
CA GLN A 410 -25.95 -19.91 -13.78
C GLN A 410 -26.55 -18.95 -14.82
N ARG A 411 -27.82 -19.12 -15.19
CA ARG A 411 -28.44 -18.31 -16.24
C ARG A 411 -28.42 -16.82 -15.94
N GLN A 412 -28.70 -16.43 -14.70
CA GLN A 412 -28.69 -15.02 -14.31
C GLN A 412 -27.28 -14.42 -14.38
N GLN A 413 -26.26 -15.18 -13.97
CA GLN A 413 -24.86 -14.77 -14.07
C GLN A 413 -24.46 -14.59 -15.55
N ALA A 414 -24.80 -15.56 -16.40
CA ALA A 414 -24.58 -15.50 -17.83
C ALA A 414 -25.24 -14.27 -18.48
N GLN A 415 -26.50 -13.98 -18.14
CA GLN A 415 -27.23 -12.80 -18.64
C GLN A 415 -26.57 -11.48 -18.22
N THR A 416 -26.05 -11.43 -16.99
CA THR A 416 -25.34 -10.26 -16.47
C THR A 416 -24.04 -10.03 -17.24
N LEU A 417 -23.26 -11.08 -17.49
CA LEU A 417 -22.06 -11.03 -18.30
C LEU A 417 -22.36 -10.61 -19.75
N ILE A 418 -23.39 -11.19 -20.36
CA ILE A 418 -23.84 -10.82 -21.72
C ILE A 418 -24.19 -9.34 -21.78
N ALA A 419 -24.97 -8.83 -20.83
CA ALA A 419 -25.35 -7.41 -20.79
C ALA A 419 -24.12 -6.50 -20.59
N HIS A 420 -23.17 -6.93 -19.75
CA HIS A 420 -21.92 -6.20 -19.52
C HIS A 420 -21.07 -6.13 -20.81
N TRP A 421 -20.77 -7.27 -21.44
CA TRP A 421 -19.97 -7.32 -22.66
C TRP A 421 -20.64 -6.63 -23.83
N SER A 422 -21.98 -6.73 -23.93
CA SER A 422 -22.75 -5.99 -24.94
C SER A 422 -22.56 -4.49 -24.81
N LYS A 423 -22.60 -3.94 -23.59
CA LYS A 423 -22.29 -2.52 -23.34
C LYS A 423 -20.85 -2.16 -23.68
N GLU A 424 -19.89 -3.07 -23.46
CA GLU A 424 -18.50 -2.81 -23.83
C GLU A 424 -18.31 -2.77 -25.36
N ILE A 425 -18.99 -3.66 -26.11
CA ILE A 425 -19.04 -3.57 -27.58
C ILE A 425 -19.60 -2.21 -28.01
N GLU A 426 -20.71 -1.76 -27.41
CA GLU A 426 -21.26 -0.43 -27.71
C GLU A 426 -20.24 0.69 -27.45
N ARG A 427 -19.49 0.64 -26.35
CA ARG A 427 -18.42 1.62 -26.07
C ARG A 427 -17.33 1.59 -27.13
N ILE A 428 -16.89 0.42 -27.55
CA ILE A 428 -15.85 0.27 -28.58
C ILE A 428 -16.34 0.86 -29.91
N GLU A 429 -17.59 0.61 -30.28
CA GLU A 429 -18.19 1.13 -31.52
C GLU A 429 -18.45 2.63 -31.48
N ASP A 430 -18.86 3.17 -30.33
CA ASP A 430 -19.24 4.58 -30.19
C ASP A 430 -18.03 5.50 -29.95
N ARG A 431 -16.94 4.98 -29.36
CA ARG A 431 -15.74 5.74 -28.99
C ARG A 431 -15.15 6.55 -30.17
N PRO A 432 -15.02 6.01 -31.40
CA PRO A 432 -14.53 6.78 -32.54
C PRO A 432 -15.39 8.01 -32.88
N PHE A 433 -16.71 7.92 -32.77
CA PHE A 433 -17.61 9.05 -33.02
C PHE A 433 -17.41 10.14 -31.97
N LEU A 434 -17.33 9.76 -30.70
CA LEU A 434 -17.13 10.73 -29.61
C LEU A 434 -15.73 11.38 -29.68
N ALA A 435 -14.70 10.60 -30.00
CA ALA A 435 -13.34 11.11 -30.17
C ALA A 435 -13.26 12.09 -31.36
N ARG A 436 -13.83 11.73 -32.51
CA ARG A 436 -13.88 12.64 -33.68
C ARG A 436 -14.69 13.89 -33.38
N ALA A 437 -15.82 13.77 -32.68
CA ALA A 437 -16.62 14.91 -32.26
C ALA A 437 -15.81 15.88 -31.39
N GLN A 438 -14.99 15.35 -30.46
CA GLN A 438 -14.11 16.18 -29.64
C GLN A 438 -13.04 16.88 -30.49
N GLN A 439 -12.36 16.16 -31.38
CA GLN A 439 -11.37 16.74 -32.29
C GLN A 439 -11.95 17.87 -33.15
N LEU A 440 -13.19 17.70 -33.63
CA LEU A 440 -13.89 18.75 -34.38
C LEU A 440 -14.17 19.97 -33.49
N ALA A 441 -14.48 19.78 -32.21
CA ALA A 441 -14.76 20.88 -31.29
C ALA A 441 -13.52 21.69 -30.88
N ASP A 442 -12.31 21.15 -31.05
CA ASP A 442 -11.07 21.77 -30.56
C ASP A 442 -10.77 23.14 -31.20
N ASN A 443 -11.23 23.39 -32.43
CA ASN A 443 -11.06 24.71 -33.08
C ASN A 443 -11.88 25.81 -32.39
N GLY A 444 -12.92 25.45 -31.64
CA GLY A 444 -13.72 26.36 -30.83
C GLY A 444 -14.61 27.35 -31.61
N ASP A 445 -14.56 27.36 -32.94
CA ASP A 445 -15.45 28.20 -33.75
C ASP A 445 -16.87 27.60 -33.88
N LYS A 446 -17.84 28.44 -34.24
CA LYS A 446 -19.25 28.04 -34.34
C LYS A 446 -19.48 26.89 -35.32
N ALA A 447 -18.84 26.90 -36.49
CA ALA A 447 -19.05 25.85 -37.49
C ALA A 447 -18.48 24.51 -37.02
N SER A 448 -17.29 24.53 -36.44
CA SER A 448 -16.62 23.38 -35.85
C SER A 448 -17.38 22.77 -34.66
N LEU A 449 -17.95 23.61 -33.79
CA LEU A 449 -18.82 23.13 -32.70
C LEU A 449 -20.13 22.52 -33.22
N GLN A 450 -20.71 23.07 -34.31
CA GLN A 450 -21.91 22.50 -34.92
C GLN A 450 -21.65 21.13 -35.55
N THR A 451 -20.51 20.95 -36.22
CA THR A 451 -20.11 19.65 -36.78
C THR A 451 -19.78 18.64 -35.69
N ALA A 452 -19.11 19.06 -34.62
CA ALA A 452 -18.88 18.24 -33.42
C ALA A 452 -20.19 17.73 -32.80
N ILE A 453 -21.19 18.60 -32.63
CA ILE A 453 -22.52 18.22 -32.15
C ILE A 453 -23.18 17.21 -33.08
N ALA A 454 -23.09 17.40 -34.40
CA ALA A 454 -23.65 16.46 -35.38
C ALA A 454 -22.97 15.08 -35.30
N GLU A 455 -21.65 15.03 -35.12
CA GLU A 455 -20.91 13.78 -34.96
C GLU A 455 -21.27 13.07 -33.66
N ALA A 456 -21.34 13.78 -32.53
CA ALA A 456 -21.74 13.19 -31.25
C ALA A 456 -23.20 12.71 -31.23
N LYS A 457 -24.08 13.32 -32.03
CA LYS A 457 -25.47 12.85 -32.21
C LYS A 457 -25.60 11.53 -32.95
N LYS A 458 -24.54 11.04 -33.63
CA LYS A 458 -24.53 9.72 -34.26
C LYS A 458 -24.61 8.59 -33.22
N ILE A 459 -24.21 8.86 -31.97
CA ILE A 459 -24.35 7.94 -30.84
C ILE A 459 -25.82 7.86 -30.45
N GLN A 460 -26.44 6.72 -30.71
CA GLN A 460 -27.88 6.50 -30.55
C GLN A 460 -28.33 6.54 -29.08
N THR A 461 -29.60 6.89 -28.85
CA THR A 461 -30.20 6.88 -27.51
C THR A 461 -30.24 5.47 -26.93
N GLY A 462 -29.87 5.32 -25.65
CA GLY A 462 -29.83 4.02 -24.97
C GLY A 462 -28.48 3.32 -24.99
N ARG A 463 -27.53 3.75 -25.85
CA ARG A 463 -26.18 3.18 -25.90
C ARG A 463 -25.31 3.62 -24.74
N ALA A 464 -24.27 2.82 -24.45
CA ALA A 464 -23.35 3.03 -23.34
C ALA A 464 -22.71 4.44 -23.28
N LEU A 465 -22.30 5.03 -24.40
CA LEU A 465 -21.66 6.36 -24.42
C LEU A 465 -22.64 7.53 -24.63
N ARG A 466 -23.95 7.28 -24.60
CA ARG A 466 -24.95 8.31 -24.91
C ARG A 466 -24.92 9.48 -23.94
N ILE A 467 -24.72 9.22 -22.64
CA ILE A 467 -24.69 10.24 -21.58
C ILE A 467 -23.49 11.17 -21.78
N ASP A 468 -22.33 10.61 -22.06
CA ASP A 468 -21.11 11.37 -22.34
C ASP A 468 -21.29 12.26 -23.57
N ALA A 469 -21.87 11.71 -24.64
CA ALA A 469 -22.20 12.45 -25.85
C ALA A 469 -23.21 13.60 -25.57
N GLN A 470 -24.24 13.35 -24.76
CA GLN A 470 -25.24 14.35 -24.35
C GLN A 470 -24.60 15.51 -23.60
N THR A 471 -23.68 15.20 -22.69
CA THR A 471 -22.94 16.18 -21.90
C THR A 471 -22.09 17.06 -22.81
N LYS A 472 -21.35 16.47 -23.76
CA LYS A 472 -20.55 17.23 -24.73
C LYS A 472 -21.42 18.09 -25.65
N ILE A 473 -22.54 17.56 -26.15
CA ILE A 473 -23.49 18.32 -26.96
C ILE A 473 -24.01 19.54 -26.20
N ALA A 474 -24.38 19.40 -24.93
CA ALA A 474 -24.85 20.51 -24.11
C ALA A 474 -23.75 21.58 -23.90
N GLN A 475 -22.52 21.15 -23.63
CA GLN A 475 -21.36 22.04 -23.48
C GLN A 475 -21.08 22.85 -24.74
N TRP A 476 -20.97 22.18 -25.89
CA TRP A 476 -20.71 22.85 -27.17
C TRP A 476 -21.87 23.75 -27.61
N SER A 477 -23.11 23.34 -27.34
CA SER A 477 -24.29 24.19 -27.58
C SER A 477 -24.22 25.49 -26.79
N LYS A 478 -23.80 25.43 -25.51
CA LYS A 478 -23.60 26.61 -24.67
C LYS A 478 -22.47 27.50 -25.22
N GLN A 479 -21.35 26.92 -25.67
CA GLN A 479 -20.25 27.68 -26.28
C GLN A 479 -20.69 28.41 -27.55
N ILE A 480 -21.47 27.76 -28.41
CA ILE A 480 -22.06 28.41 -29.60
C ILE A 480 -22.90 29.62 -29.20
N GLN A 481 -23.76 29.49 -28.19
CA GLN A 481 -24.59 30.62 -27.72
C GLN A 481 -23.72 31.79 -27.24
N VAL A 482 -22.64 31.52 -26.52
CA VAL A 482 -21.68 32.56 -26.10
C VAL A 482 -21.08 33.25 -27.32
N LEU A 483 -20.56 32.50 -28.30
CA LEU A 483 -19.96 33.06 -29.51
C LEU A 483 -20.93 33.91 -30.34
N GLU A 484 -22.21 33.51 -30.38
CA GLU A 484 -23.26 34.25 -31.08
C GLU A 484 -23.65 35.54 -30.36
N ASP A 485 -23.72 35.51 -29.03
CA ASP A 485 -24.17 36.65 -28.22
C ASP A 485 -23.03 37.63 -27.88
N GLN A 486 -21.78 37.17 -27.94
CA GLN A 486 -20.59 37.96 -27.58
C GLN A 486 -20.49 39.29 -28.35
N PRO A 487 -20.74 39.37 -29.68
CA PRO A 487 -20.68 40.64 -30.41
C PRO A 487 -21.78 41.63 -30.01
N LEU A 488 -22.97 41.13 -29.65
CA LEU A 488 -24.06 41.98 -29.14
C LEU A 488 -23.69 42.52 -27.77
N TYR A 489 -23.12 41.67 -26.92
CA TYR A 489 -22.72 42.05 -25.58
C TYR A 489 -21.52 43.02 -25.58
N SER A 490 -20.51 42.78 -26.43
CA SER A 490 -19.35 43.68 -26.56
C SER A 490 -19.76 45.06 -27.08
N LYS A 491 -20.66 45.12 -28.07
CA LYS A 491 -21.22 46.40 -28.56
C LYS A 491 -22.03 47.12 -27.47
N ALA A 492 -22.77 46.39 -26.65
CA ALA A 492 -23.46 46.98 -25.51
C ALA A 492 -22.46 47.61 -24.52
N LEU A 493 -21.37 46.91 -24.20
CA LEU A 493 -20.30 47.40 -23.33
C LEU A 493 -19.60 48.65 -23.92
N GLU A 494 -19.36 48.67 -25.23
CA GLU A 494 -18.76 49.83 -25.91
C GLU A 494 -19.68 51.06 -25.85
N LEU A 495 -20.98 50.87 -26.09
CA LEU A 495 -21.95 51.96 -25.93
C LEU A 495 -21.98 52.48 -24.49
N ALA A 496 -21.84 51.59 -23.50
CA ALA A 496 -21.81 51.96 -22.09
C ALA A 496 -20.55 52.76 -21.74
N SER A 497 -19.37 52.37 -22.27
CA SER A 497 -18.12 53.09 -22.03
C SER A 497 -18.11 54.47 -22.68
N GLN A 498 -18.83 54.66 -23.78
CA GLN A 498 -19.08 55.96 -24.41
C GLN A 498 -20.12 56.83 -23.66
N GLY A 499 -20.62 56.37 -22.50
CA GLY A 499 -21.66 57.07 -21.73
C GLY A 499 -23.08 56.96 -22.30
N LYS A 500 -23.28 56.23 -23.41
CA LYS A 500 -24.59 56.05 -24.06
C LYS A 500 -25.37 54.91 -23.40
N LEU A 501 -25.62 55.02 -22.10
CA LEU A 501 -26.18 53.95 -21.26
C LEU A 501 -27.55 53.43 -21.76
N GLN A 502 -28.44 54.31 -22.23
CA GLN A 502 -29.74 53.89 -22.78
C GLN A 502 -29.60 52.99 -24.02
N ASN A 503 -28.65 53.32 -24.90
CA ASN A 503 -28.36 52.52 -26.09
C ASN A 503 -27.68 51.19 -25.71
N ALA A 504 -26.80 51.21 -24.71
CA ALA A 504 -26.18 49.99 -24.18
C ALA A 504 -27.23 49.02 -23.63
N ILE A 505 -28.19 49.51 -22.83
CA ILE A 505 -29.30 48.71 -22.31
C ILE A 505 -30.12 48.11 -23.47
N LYS A 506 -30.44 48.91 -24.49
CA LYS A 506 -31.20 48.44 -25.66
C LYS A 506 -30.46 47.32 -26.41
N GLU A 507 -29.14 47.43 -26.55
CA GLU A 507 -28.34 46.41 -27.23
C GLU A 507 -28.21 45.14 -26.38
N ALA A 508 -27.93 45.25 -25.08
CA ALA A 508 -27.84 44.10 -24.17
C ALA A 508 -29.17 43.33 -24.02
N ARG A 509 -30.31 44.03 -24.08
CA ARG A 509 -31.65 43.41 -24.06
C ARG A 509 -31.93 42.50 -25.26
N LYS A 510 -31.14 42.59 -26.33
CA LYS A 510 -31.26 41.66 -27.47
C LYS A 510 -30.86 40.22 -27.10
N ILE A 511 -30.10 40.04 -26.02
CA ILE A 511 -29.70 38.72 -25.52
C ILE A 511 -30.87 38.08 -24.77
N GLN A 512 -31.50 37.10 -25.39
CA GLN A 512 -32.74 36.49 -24.91
C GLN A 512 -32.57 35.69 -23.60
N PRO A 513 -33.64 35.54 -22.80
CA PRO A 513 -33.65 34.63 -21.64
C PRO A 513 -33.29 33.19 -22.02
N GLY A 514 -32.58 32.49 -21.13
CA GLY A 514 -32.15 31.10 -21.36
C GLY A 514 -30.88 30.93 -22.21
N ARG A 515 -30.34 32.02 -22.77
CA ARG A 515 -29.04 32.03 -23.45
C ARG A 515 -27.88 32.11 -22.46
N ALA A 516 -26.72 31.61 -22.86
CA ALA A 516 -25.52 31.55 -22.03
C ALA A 516 -25.09 32.89 -21.41
N LEU A 517 -25.16 34.01 -22.16
CA LEU A 517 -24.75 35.34 -21.68
C LEU A 517 -25.87 36.16 -21.02
N HIS A 518 -27.10 35.64 -20.93
CA HIS A 518 -28.25 36.42 -20.47
C HIS A 518 -28.09 36.96 -19.04
N SER A 519 -27.63 36.12 -18.10
CA SER A 519 -27.42 36.53 -16.70
C SER A 519 -26.40 37.67 -16.57
N GLN A 520 -25.31 37.58 -17.35
CA GLN A 520 -24.29 38.62 -17.39
C GLN A 520 -24.84 39.91 -18.00
N ALA A 521 -25.62 39.81 -19.08
CA ALA A 521 -26.29 40.95 -19.70
C ALA A 521 -27.29 41.65 -18.75
N GLN A 522 -28.08 40.88 -18.00
CA GLN A 522 -29.03 41.42 -17.01
C GLN A 522 -28.33 42.17 -15.88
N THR A 523 -27.18 41.66 -15.42
CA THR A 523 -26.37 42.32 -14.39
C THR A 523 -25.91 43.70 -14.88
N SER A 524 -25.38 43.77 -16.10
CA SER A 524 -24.93 45.03 -16.70
C SER A 524 -26.09 46.00 -16.97
N ILE A 525 -27.24 45.51 -17.45
CA ILE A 525 -28.45 46.33 -17.64
C ILE A 525 -28.90 46.97 -16.32
N LYS A 526 -28.90 46.21 -15.23
CA LYS A 526 -29.25 46.70 -13.89
C LYS A 526 -28.29 47.80 -13.45
N GLU A 527 -26.99 47.58 -13.60
CA GLU A 527 -25.97 48.58 -13.26
C GLU A 527 -26.14 49.87 -14.06
N TRP A 528 -26.31 49.78 -15.38
CA TRP A 528 -26.47 50.96 -16.24
C TRP A 528 -27.77 51.71 -15.93
N THR A 529 -28.84 50.99 -15.61
CA THR A 529 -30.11 51.59 -15.21
C THR A 529 -29.95 52.37 -13.90
N ASN A 530 -29.24 51.79 -12.92
CA ASN A 530 -28.94 52.50 -11.67
C ASN A 530 -28.13 53.77 -11.93
N ARG A 531 -27.11 53.72 -12.79
CA ARG A 531 -26.30 54.91 -13.12
C ARG A 531 -27.12 56.02 -13.77
N ILE A 532 -28.05 55.68 -14.68
CA ILE A 532 -28.98 56.65 -15.28
C ILE A 532 -29.87 57.26 -14.19
N GLN A 533 -30.49 56.43 -13.35
CA GLN A 533 -31.36 56.90 -12.28
C GLN A 533 -30.63 57.82 -11.29
N ILE A 534 -29.40 57.47 -10.90
CA ILE A 534 -28.57 58.32 -10.04
C ILE A 534 -28.31 59.67 -10.70
N ALA A 535 -27.94 59.69 -11.99
CA ALA A 535 -27.68 60.94 -12.70
C ALA A 535 -28.93 61.83 -12.82
N GLU A 536 -30.12 61.23 -13.00
CA GLU A 536 -31.40 61.93 -13.05
C GLU A 536 -31.85 62.44 -11.67
N ASP A 537 -31.66 61.65 -10.61
CA ASP A 537 -32.20 61.92 -9.28
C ASP A 537 -31.25 62.78 -8.42
N ARG A 538 -29.94 62.75 -8.70
CA ARG A 538 -28.92 63.46 -7.89
C ARG A 538 -29.17 64.97 -7.84
N PRO A 539 -29.51 65.68 -8.94
CA PRO A 539 -29.83 67.11 -8.86
C PRO A 539 -31.03 67.41 -7.95
N ILE A 540 -32.06 66.55 -7.95
CA ILE A 540 -33.24 66.70 -7.08
C ILE A 540 -32.83 66.55 -5.61
N LEU A 541 -31.98 65.57 -5.31
CA LEU A 541 -31.48 65.37 -3.96
C LEU A 541 -30.58 66.53 -3.50
N ASN A 542 -29.70 67.02 -4.38
CA ASN A 542 -28.85 68.18 -4.09
C ASN A 542 -29.68 69.46 -3.86
N GLU A 543 -30.74 69.70 -4.64
CA GLU A 543 -31.67 70.82 -4.46
C GLU A 543 -32.40 70.71 -3.11
N ALA A 544 -32.84 69.49 -2.76
CA ALA A 544 -33.45 69.23 -1.47
C ALA A 544 -32.47 69.50 -0.31
N GLU A 545 -31.21 69.06 -0.44
CA GLU A 545 -30.16 69.33 0.55
C GLU A 545 -29.89 70.84 0.70
N GLU A 546 -29.82 71.59 -0.41
CA GLU A 546 -29.62 73.04 -0.37
C GLU A 546 -30.79 73.78 0.31
N LEU A 547 -32.03 73.37 0.04
CA LEU A 547 -33.21 73.88 0.74
C LEU A 547 -33.15 73.60 2.24
N ALA A 548 -32.68 72.42 2.64
CA ALA A 548 -32.50 72.08 4.05
C ALA A 548 -31.42 72.95 4.70
N TYR A 549 -30.28 73.17 4.03
CA TYR A 549 -29.22 74.07 4.50
C TYR A 549 -29.70 75.52 4.67
N GLN A 550 -30.67 75.97 3.88
CA GLN A 550 -31.30 77.29 4.02
C GLN A 550 -32.37 77.35 5.13
N GLY A 551 -32.59 76.26 5.88
CA GLY A 551 -33.60 76.16 6.94
C GLY A 551 -35.03 75.87 6.43
N ARG A 552 -35.22 75.64 5.12
CA ARG A 552 -36.53 75.36 4.50
C ARG A 552 -36.84 73.86 4.50
N LEU A 553 -36.88 73.26 5.70
CA LEU A 553 -36.96 71.80 5.88
C LEU A 553 -38.20 71.15 5.25
N SER A 554 -39.36 71.82 5.29
CA SER A 554 -40.58 71.29 4.63
C SER A 554 -40.45 71.18 3.12
N ASP A 555 -39.81 72.17 2.48
CA ASP A 555 -39.59 72.19 1.04
C ASP A 555 -38.51 71.17 0.64
N ALA A 556 -37.47 71.01 1.45
CA ALA A 556 -36.45 69.98 1.30
C ALA A 556 -37.06 68.57 1.32
N ILE A 557 -37.89 68.26 2.32
CA ILE A 557 -38.58 66.97 2.44
C ILE A 557 -39.47 66.71 1.22
N ALA A 558 -40.28 67.70 0.82
CA ALA A 558 -41.15 67.57 -0.36
C ALA A 558 -40.35 67.33 -1.65
N THR A 559 -39.19 67.97 -1.79
CA THR A 559 -38.32 67.85 -2.97
C THR A 559 -37.63 66.49 -3.02
N ALA A 560 -37.04 66.01 -1.91
CA ALA A 560 -36.45 64.67 -1.84
C ALA A 560 -37.50 63.55 -2.01
N ALA A 561 -38.74 63.76 -1.57
CA ALA A 561 -39.83 62.80 -1.73
C ALA A 561 -40.24 62.57 -3.20
N ARG A 562 -39.80 63.43 -4.13
CA ARG A 562 -40.01 63.23 -5.58
C ARG A 562 -39.23 62.02 -6.13
N ILE A 563 -38.21 61.54 -5.42
CA ILE A 563 -37.45 60.35 -5.81
C ILE A 563 -38.28 59.11 -5.46
N ALA A 564 -38.82 58.45 -6.48
CA ALA A 564 -39.75 57.33 -6.33
C ALA A 564 -39.12 56.06 -5.73
N SER A 565 -39.95 55.25 -5.07
CA SER A 565 -39.56 53.94 -4.52
C SER A 565 -39.03 52.99 -5.61
N GLY A 566 -37.89 52.36 -5.35
CA GLY A 566 -37.25 51.41 -6.28
C GLY A 566 -36.22 52.05 -7.23
N ARG A 567 -36.03 53.37 -7.19
CA ARG A 567 -34.92 54.04 -7.87
C ARG A 567 -33.63 53.97 -7.06
N ALA A 568 -32.50 54.11 -7.73
CA ALA A 568 -31.18 53.94 -7.13
C ALA A 568 -30.87 54.85 -5.92
N LEU A 569 -31.33 56.12 -5.93
CA LEU A 569 -31.13 57.06 -4.81
C LEU A 569 -32.24 57.07 -3.76
N TYR A 570 -33.27 56.24 -3.92
CA TYR A 570 -34.44 56.27 -3.03
C TYR A 570 -34.09 56.13 -1.55
N ARG A 571 -33.17 55.20 -1.21
CA ARG A 571 -32.76 54.98 0.19
C ARG A 571 -32.01 56.18 0.77
N GLU A 572 -31.17 56.81 -0.03
CA GLU A 572 -30.42 58.00 0.36
C GLU A 572 -31.38 59.17 0.62
N ALA A 573 -32.31 59.41 -0.32
CA ALA A 573 -33.36 60.42 -0.19
C ALA A 573 -34.25 60.17 1.05
N ARG A 574 -34.63 58.92 1.31
CA ARG A 574 -35.46 58.59 2.47
C ARG A 574 -34.75 58.87 3.80
N ASN A 575 -33.45 58.56 3.87
CA ASN A 575 -32.66 58.86 5.06
C ASN A 575 -32.55 60.37 5.30
N ALA A 576 -32.32 61.15 4.25
CA ALA A 576 -32.26 62.61 4.33
C ALA A 576 -33.60 63.20 4.83
N ILE A 577 -34.73 62.73 4.26
CA ILE A 577 -36.09 63.11 4.71
C ILE A 577 -36.28 62.85 6.19
N THR A 578 -35.89 61.67 6.69
CA THR A 578 -36.04 61.32 8.11
C THR A 578 -35.24 62.26 9.02
N ILE A 579 -34.03 62.65 8.61
CA ILE A 579 -33.19 63.59 9.38
C ILE A 579 -33.86 64.97 9.44
N TRP A 580 -34.27 65.51 8.28
CA TRP A 580 -34.88 66.84 8.21
C TRP A 580 -36.25 66.89 8.89
N ASP A 581 -37.01 65.80 8.88
CA ASP A 581 -38.29 65.70 9.57
C ASP A 581 -38.12 65.81 11.10
N ALA A 582 -37.12 65.10 11.65
CA ALA A 582 -36.76 65.18 13.06
C ALA A 582 -36.22 66.56 13.45
N GLU A 583 -35.35 67.16 12.62
CA GLU A 583 -34.81 68.50 12.86
C GLU A 583 -35.91 69.58 12.83
N ARG A 584 -36.86 69.47 11.90
CA ARG A 584 -38.02 70.36 11.83
C ARG A 584 -38.88 70.26 13.09
N ALA A 585 -39.17 69.05 13.56
CA ALA A 585 -39.93 68.84 14.78
C ALA A 585 -39.21 69.42 16.01
N TYR A 586 -37.88 69.28 16.07
CA TYR A 586 -37.06 69.86 17.14
C TYR A 586 -37.06 71.39 17.11
N ILE A 587 -36.96 72.02 15.93
CA ILE A 587 -37.04 73.49 15.82
C ILE A 587 -38.43 73.99 16.22
N GLN A 588 -39.49 73.25 15.88
CA GLN A 588 -40.86 73.59 16.28
C GLN A 588 -41.05 73.52 17.80
N SER A 589 -40.52 72.50 18.48
CA SER A 589 -40.61 72.41 19.94
C SER A 589 -39.82 73.50 20.68
N LEU A 590 -38.83 74.12 20.05
CA LEU A 590 -38.12 75.29 20.59
C LEU A 590 -38.90 76.61 20.43
N GLN A 591 -39.91 76.64 19.56
CA GLN A 591 -40.74 77.82 19.29
C GLN A 591 -42.09 77.79 20.02
N GLU A 592 -42.45 76.67 20.64
CA GLU A 592 -43.55 76.60 21.58
C GLU A 592 -43.17 77.37 22.86
N PRO A 593 -43.94 78.37 23.31
CA PRO A 593 -43.73 78.97 24.62
C PRO A 593 -43.90 77.88 25.68
N ALA A 594 -43.04 77.86 26.69
CA ALA A 594 -43.19 76.97 27.83
C ALA A 594 -44.61 77.13 28.39
N GLU A 595 -45.44 76.09 28.21
CA GLU A 595 -46.72 75.99 28.89
C GLU A 595 -46.42 75.80 30.38
N ASP A 596 -46.55 76.91 31.10
CA ASP A 596 -46.92 76.88 32.51
C ASP A 596 -48.33 76.29 32.62
N THR A 597 -48.50 75.39 33.59
CA THR A 597 -49.76 74.88 34.18
C THR A 597 -50.48 73.74 33.42
N TYR A 598 -51.02 72.68 34.04
CA TYR A 598 -51.37 72.37 35.43
C TYR A 598 -51.66 70.84 35.58
N TYR A 599 -51.53 70.33 36.80
CA TYR A 599 -52.02 69.01 37.22
C TYR A 599 -53.55 68.97 37.37
N GLU A 600 -54.12 67.75 37.19
CA GLU A 600 -55.40 67.22 37.74
C GLU A 600 -56.70 67.92 37.26
N ASP A 601 -57.81 67.26 36.95
CA ASP A 601 -58.29 65.89 37.17
C ASP A 601 -59.46 65.64 36.18
N ASP A 602 -59.93 64.40 36.14
CA ASP A 602 -61.19 63.85 35.55
C ASP A 602 -60.95 62.91 34.35
N GLU A 603 -60.78 61.61 34.60
CA GLU A 603 -61.83 60.58 34.79
C GLU A 603 -62.51 60.11 33.50
N PHE A 604 -62.32 58.80 33.25
CA PHE A 604 -63.34 57.86 32.79
C PHE A 604 -63.73 57.84 31.30
N TYR A 605 -63.26 56.83 30.56
CA TYR A 605 -64.06 55.62 30.30
C TYR A 605 -63.18 54.53 29.64
N GLU A 606 -63.11 53.39 30.32
CA GLU A 606 -62.93 52.06 29.71
C GLU A 606 -64.02 51.85 28.65
N ASP A 607 -63.67 51.31 27.48
CA ASP A 607 -64.44 50.23 26.86
C ASP A 607 -63.65 49.62 25.69
N ASP A 608 -63.38 48.32 25.83
CA ASP A 608 -63.51 47.26 24.84
C ASP A 608 -62.78 47.40 23.48
N GLY A 609 -61.91 46.49 23.07
CA GLY A 609 -62.03 45.04 23.19
C GLY A 609 -62.40 44.46 21.82
N TYR A 610 -61.52 43.60 21.29
CA TYR A 610 -61.73 42.64 20.18
C TYR A 610 -61.93 43.27 18.77
N ASP A 611 -61.47 42.70 17.64
CA ASP A 611 -61.00 41.36 17.31
C ASP A 611 -60.28 41.39 15.93
N ASP A 612 -59.60 40.27 15.63
CA ASP A 612 -58.92 39.80 14.40
C ASP A 612 -57.45 40.19 14.09
#